data_AF-G9NX66-F1
#
_entry.id   AF-G9NX66-F1
#
_cell.length_a   1.000
_cell.length_b   1.000
_cell.length_c   1.000
_cell.angle_alpha   90.00
_cell.angle_beta   90.00
_cell.angle_gamma   90.00
#
_symmetry.space_group_name_H-M   'P 1'
#
loop_
_entity.id
_entity.type
_entity.pdbx_description
1 polymer ?
#
loop_
_entity_poly.entity_id
_entity_poly.type
_entity_poly.pdbx_seq_one_letter_code
_entity_poly.pdbx_strand_id
1 'polypeptide(L)' 'MNPQTTRRPIQKVSTAVAQCAVEATAYGKCIVADYNDVTKDKCAREFLRLKDCYLVRYYPVFFTL' A
#
# COMPACT_ATOMS: atom_id res chain seq x y z
N MET A 1 -28.53 13.12 -0.18
CA MET A 1 -27.39 12.18 -0.03
C MET A 1 -27.35 11.66 1.39
N ASN A 2 -27.34 10.34 1.61
CA ASN A 2 -27.23 9.76 2.95
C ASN A 2 -25.73 9.68 3.36
N PRO A 3 -25.29 10.35 4.45
CA PRO A 3 -23.93 10.24 4.95
C PRO A 3 -23.74 8.89 5.66
N GLN A 4 -23.70 7.80 4.89
CA GLN A 4 -23.38 6.49 5.43
C GLN A 4 -21.87 6.39 5.70
N THR A 5 -21.58 6.44 6.99
CA THR A 5 -20.33 6.28 7.73
C THR A 5 -19.70 4.89 7.55
N THR A 6 -19.37 4.50 6.32
CA THR A 6 -18.60 3.27 6.01
C THR A 6 -17.37 3.54 5.15
N ARG A 7 -16.85 4.77 5.16
CA ARG A 7 -15.54 5.11 4.60
C ARG A 7 -14.35 4.51 5.38
N ARG A 8 -14.58 3.71 6.43
CA ARG A 8 -13.51 3.23 7.32
C ARG A 8 -12.43 2.40 6.60
N PRO A 9 -12.76 1.45 5.70
CA PRO A 9 -11.72 0.64 5.04
C PRO A 9 -10.96 1.44 3.98
N ILE A 10 -11.68 2.15 3.12
CA ILE A 10 -11.08 2.98 2.05
C ILE A 10 -10.20 4.09 2.64
N GLN A 11 -10.63 4.75 3.72
CA GLN A 11 -9.80 5.77 4.38
C GLN A 11 -8.53 5.18 5.00
N LYS A 12 -8.61 3.97 5.58
CA LYS A 12 -7.42 3.29 6.12
C LYS A 12 -6.43 2.95 5.01
N VAL A 13 -6.92 2.41 3.90
CA VAL A 13 -6.09 2.11 2.73
C VAL A 13 -5.49 3.39 2.14
N SER A 14 -6.29 4.44 1.94
CA SER A 14 -5.79 5.71 1.39
C SER A 14 -4.75 6.37 2.29
N THR A 15 -4.93 6.29 3.60
CA THR A 15 -3.97 6.83 4.58
C THR A 15 -2.66 6.05 4.53
N ALA A 16 -2.72 4.71 4.49
CA ALA A 16 -1.53 3.87 4.37
C ALA A 16 -0.79 4.17 3.06
N VAL A 17 -1.50 4.20 1.93
CA VAL A 17 -0.93 4.54 0.62
C VAL A 17 -0.27 5.92 0.63
N ALA A 18 -0.89 6.92 1.25
CA ALA A 18 -0.29 8.25 1.39
C ALA A 18 0.99 8.26 2.24
N GLN A 19 1.07 7.41 3.28
CA GLN A 19 2.25 7.29 4.14
C GLN A 19 3.45 6.64 3.43
N CYS A 20 3.20 5.78 2.44
CA CYS A 20 4.21 5.08 1.64
C CYS A 20 4.11 5.47 0.16
N ALA A 21 3.86 6.76 -0.11
CA ALA A 21 3.48 7.24 -1.44
C ALA A 21 4.57 6.99 -2.51
N VAL A 22 5.85 7.01 -2.13
CA VAL A 22 6.97 6.78 -3.04
C VAL A 22 6.99 5.32 -3.50
N GLU A 23 6.92 4.39 -2.54
CA GLU A 23 6.90 2.96 -2.77
C GLU A 23 5.61 2.54 -3.50
N ALA A 24 4.47 3.13 -3.12
CA ALA A 24 3.19 2.88 -3.76
C ALA A 24 3.17 3.34 -5.22
N THR A 25 3.76 4.50 -5.51
CA THR A 25 3.90 5.00 -6.89
C THR A 25 4.81 4.10 -7.72
N ALA A 26 5.93 3.64 -7.15
CA ALA A 26 6.84 2.73 -7.85
C ALA A 26 6.15 1.39 -8.19
N TYR A 27 5.44 0.81 -7.22
CA TYR A 27 4.66 -0.41 -7.42
C TYR A 27 3.55 -0.22 -8.47
N GLY A 28 2.77 0.86 -8.36
CA GLY A 28 1.72 1.17 -9.33
C GLY A 28 2.24 1.35 -10.76
N LYS A 29 3.40 2.01 -10.94
CA LYS A 29 4.04 2.14 -12.27
C LYS A 29 4.39 0.79 -12.88
N CYS A 30 4.93 -0.14 -12.08
CA CYS A 30 5.26 -1.49 -12.55
C CYS A 30 4.00 -2.25 -12.99
N ILE A 31 2.92 -2.18 -12.21
CA ILE A 31 1.65 -2.85 -12.52
C ILE A 31 1.02 -2.28 -13.79
N VAL A 32 0.97 -0.95 -13.93
CA VAL A 32 0.33 -0.29 -15.08
C VAL A 32 1.13 -0.47 -16.37
N ALA A 33 2.45 -0.69 -16.28
CA ALA A 33 3.29 -0.95 -17.46
C ALA A 33 2.82 -2.18 -18.26
N ASP A 34 2.24 -3.17 -17.58
CA ASP A 34 1.65 -4.34 -18.23
C ASP A 34 0.52 -4.93 -17.38
N TYR A 35 -0.56 -4.15 -17.32
CA TYR A 35 -1.74 -4.40 -16.47
C TYR A 35 -2.49 -5.70 -16.81
N ASN A 36 -2.35 -6.20 -18.04
CA ASN A 36 -3.08 -7.38 -18.50
C ASN A 36 -2.40 -8.69 -18.12
N ASP A 37 -1.11 -8.67 -17.77
CA ASP A 37 -0.34 -9.83 -17.39
C ASP A 37 0.18 -9.70 -15.95
N VAL A 38 -0.67 -9.25 -15.02
CA VAL A 38 -0.28 -9.15 -13.60
C VAL A 38 -0.32 -10.53 -12.95
N THR A 39 0.85 -11.15 -12.83
CA THR A 39 1.05 -12.44 -12.18
C THR A 39 1.87 -12.29 -10.89
N LYS A 40 1.89 -13.36 -10.10
CA LYS A 40 2.73 -13.42 -8.89
C LYS A 40 4.19 -13.10 -9.26
N ASP A 41 4.82 -12.28 -8.43
CA ASP A 41 6.23 -11.87 -8.52
C ASP A 41 6.61 -10.91 -9.66
N LYS A 42 5.69 -10.54 -10.57
CA LYS A 42 5.96 -9.59 -11.67
C LYS A 42 6.54 -8.24 -11.22
N CYS A 43 6.02 -7.71 -10.10
CA CYS A 43 6.48 -6.48 -9.47
C CYS A 43 6.99 -6.75 -8.04
N ALA A 44 7.61 -7.92 -7.80
CA ALA A 44 8.00 -8.38 -6.47
C ALA A 44 8.88 -7.36 -5.73
N ARG A 45 9.85 -6.76 -6.42
CA ARG A 45 10.80 -5.82 -5.81
C ARG A 45 10.10 -4.57 -5.27
N GLU A 46 9.20 -3.99 -6.06
CA GLU A 46 8.43 -2.81 -5.70
C GLU A 46 7.40 -3.15 -4.63
N PHE A 47 6.77 -4.32 -4.74
CA PHE A 47 5.82 -4.83 -3.76
C PHE A 47 6.47 -5.05 -2.39
N LEU A 48 7.66 -5.67 -2.34
CA LEU A 48 8.38 -5.91 -1.08
C LEU A 48 8.74 -4.59 -0.39
N ARG A 49 9.20 -3.59 -1.14
CA ARG A 49 9.47 -2.24 -0.59
C ARG A 49 8.21 -1.59 -0.02
N LEU A 50 7.10 -1.66 -0.74
CA LEU A 50 5.81 -1.15 -0.27
C LEU A 50 5.32 -1.87 0.99
N LYS A 51 5.41 -3.21 1.00
CA LYS A 51 5.08 -4.06 2.15
C LYS A 51 5.93 -3.67 3.36
N ASP A 52 7.24 -3.52 3.17
CA ASP A 52 8.15 -3.17 4.25
C ASP A 52 7.84 -1.78 4.81
N CYS A 53 7.50 -0.80 3.97
CA CYS A 53 7.05 0.51 4.43
C CYS A 53 5.79 0.42 5.30
N TYR A 54 4.80 -0.39 4.90
CA TYR A 54 3.61 -0.63 5.74
C TYR A 54 3.99 -1.29 7.06
N LEU A 55 4.76 -2.37 7.03
CA LEU A 55 5.06 -3.19 8.20
C LEU A 55 5.99 -2.50 9.19
N VAL A 56 7.04 -1.82 8.74
CA VAL A 56 7.94 -1.02 9.61
C VAL A 56 7.17 0.07 10.35
N ARG A 57 6.02 0.51 9.82
CA ARG A 57 5.13 1.47 10.49
C ARG A 57 4.11 0.82 11.44
N TYR A 58 3.87 -0.49 11.34
CA TYR A 58 3.12 -1.26 12.35
C TYR A 58 4.02 -1.73 13.52
N TYR A 59 5.32 -1.93 13.30
CA TYR A 59 6.30 -2.31 14.34
C TYR A 59 6.85 -1.20 15.28
N PRO A 60 6.73 0.13 15.04
CA PRO A 60 7.21 1.12 16.01
C PRO A 60 6.29 1.19 17.25
N VAL A 61 5.17 0.44 17.26
CA VAL A 61 4.31 0.23 18.42
C VAL A 61 4.79 -0.95 19.28
N PHE A 62 5.60 -1.86 18.73
CA PHE A 62 6.10 -3.05 19.44
C PHE A 62 7.52 -2.89 20.03
N PHE A 63 8.28 -1.88 19.60
CA PHE A 63 9.67 -1.66 20.09
C PHE A 63 9.77 -0.61 21.22
N THR A 64 8.65 -0.03 21.65
CA THR A 64 8.56 0.94 22.77
C THR A 64 7.87 0.36 24.01
N LEU A 65 7.63 -0.95 24.07
CA LEU A 65 7.18 -1.69 25.25
C LEU A 65 8.29 -2.60 25.78
#